data_AF-A0A350BSB2-F1
#
_entry.id   AF-A0A350BSB2-F1
#
_cell.length_a   1.000
_cell.length_b   1.000
_cell.length_c   1.000
_cell.angle_alpha   90.00
_cell.angle_beta   90.00
_cell.angle_gamma   90.00
#
_symmetry.space_group_name_H-M   'P 1'
#
loop_
_entity.id
_entity.type
_entity.pdbx_description
1 polymer ?
#
loop_
_entity_poly.entity_id
_entity_poly.type
_entity_poly.pdbx_seq_one_letter_code
_entity_poly.pdbx_strand_id
1 'polypeptide(L)'
;MLIKSENAKQLTKYLEILPIDETKLQDRGFVKIMPDRTLTLRQKALDLFTVRGCEDCWNQFVVAYPIKDQGRPLHNDKKRNKLKYIALITKSPDLHETIMKALDNEKEDRKRANWSGEFRPRWKMMSSYINQEAWTMYEGMEFDIPTSTNQPNYGEDLI
;
A
#
# COMPACT_ATOMS: atom_id res chain seq x y z
N MET A 1 -24.58 32.61 19.45
CA MET A 1 -24.06 31.27 19.85
C MET A 1 -23.10 30.81 18.76
N LEU A 2 -21.79 30.88 19.02
CA LEU A 2 -20.77 30.38 18.09
C LEU A 2 -20.61 28.88 18.33
N ILE A 3 -20.96 28.10 17.31
CA ILE A 3 -20.78 26.64 17.28
C ILE A 3 -19.27 26.38 17.35
N LYS A 4 -18.78 26.07 18.55
CA LYS A 4 -17.41 25.57 18.74
C LYS A 4 -17.38 24.17 18.14
N SER A 5 -16.81 24.06 16.94
CA SER A 5 -16.60 22.79 16.26
C SER A 5 -15.75 21.87 17.14
N GLU A 6 -16.17 20.61 17.28
CA GLU A 6 -15.44 19.56 18.00
C GLU A 6 -14.03 19.31 17.44
N ASN A 7 -13.76 19.80 16.22
CA ASN A 7 -12.46 19.75 15.55
C ASN A 7 -11.34 20.47 16.30
N ALA A 8 -11.64 21.54 17.05
CA ALA A 8 -10.62 22.25 17.81
C ALA A 8 -10.04 21.40 18.96
N LYS A 9 -10.87 20.55 19.58
CA LYS A 9 -10.46 19.67 20.69
C LYS A 9 -9.57 18.52 20.22
N GLN A 10 -9.85 17.96 19.04
CA GLN A 10 -8.98 16.93 18.44
C GLN A 10 -7.63 17.52 18.02
N LEU A 11 -7.60 18.72 17.42
CA LEU A 11 -6.36 19.42 17.09
C LEU A 11 -5.48 19.69 18.33
N THR A 12 -6.07 20.12 19.46
CA THR A 12 -5.32 20.25 20.72
C THR A 12 -4.84 18.92 21.28
N LYS A 13 -5.58 17.82 21.10
CA LYS A 13 -5.20 16.49 21.57
C LYS A 13 -4.01 15.90 20.80
N TYR A 14 -3.83 16.30 19.54
CA TYR A 14 -2.62 15.99 18.76
C TYR A 14 -1.46 16.96 19.02
N LEU A 15 -1.74 18.16 19.56
CA LEU A 15 -0.72 19.13 20.01
C LEU A 15 -0.23 18.87 21.45
N GLU A 16 -0.95 18.09 22.24
CA GLU A 16 -0.43 17.39 23.44
C GLU A 16 0.51 16.23 23.02
N ILE A 17 1.44 16.53 22.12
CA ILE A 17 2.62 15.70 21.91
C ILE A 17 3.36 15.76 23.24
N LEU A 18 3.53 14.61 23.89
CA LEU A 18 4.39 14.44 25.07
C LEU A 18 5.62 15.34 24.93
N PRO A 19 6.07 16.05 25.98
CA PRO A 19 7.23 16.93 25.89
C PRO A 19 8.38 16.13 25.26
N ILE A 20 8.75 16.53 24.03
CA ILE A 20 9.77 15.84 23.27
C ILE A 20 11.08 16.12 23.99
N ASP A 21 11.63 15.07 24.60
CA ASP A 21 12.87 15.16 25.34
C ASP A 21 14.04 15.18 24.35
N GLU A 22 14.41 16.39 23.92
CA GLU A 22 15.43 16.65 22.90
C GLU A 22 16.81 16.09 23.31
N THR A 23 17.14 16.11 24.60
CA THR A 23 18.39 15.55 25.11
C THR A 23 18.38 14.03 25.04
N LYS A 24 17.27 13.36 25.39
CA LYS A 24 17.13 11.91 25.16
C LYS A 24 17.21 11.54 23.68
N LEU A 25 16.64 12.34 22.78
CA LEU A 25 16.73 12.09 21.34
C LEU A 25 18.17 12.26 20.82
N GLN A 26 18.92 13.21 21.37
CA GLN A 26 20.34 13.38 21.06
C GLN A 26 21.18 12.22 21.59
N ASP A 27 20.99 11.80 22.84
CA ASP A 27 21.71 10.70 23.48
C ASP A 27 21.47 9.37 22.76
N ARG A 28 20.22 9.15 22.31
CA ARG A 28 19.86 7.97 21.51
C ARG A 28 20.32 8.04 20.07
N GLY A 29 20.91 9.17 19.64
CA GLY A 29 21.49 9.37 18.32
C GLY A 29 20.47 9.61 17.20
N PHE A 30 19.27 10.09 17.52
CA PHE A 30 18.24 10.42 16.53
C PHE A 30 18.38 11.84 16.00
N VAL A 31 18.75 12.79 16.86
CA VAL A 31 18.95 14.20 16.49
C VAL A 31 20.34 14.69 16.89
N LYS A 32 20.78 15.78 16.28
CA LYS A 32 21.93 16.56 16.71
C LYS A 32 21.46 17.99 16.94
N ILE A 33 21.57 18.46 18.19
CA ILE A 33 21.34 19.87 18.53
C ILE A 33 22.59 20.64 18.12
N MET A 34 22.41 21.62 17.26
CA MET A 34 23.47 22.51 16.78
C MET A 34 23.68 23.67 17.77
N PRO A 35 24.83 24.37 17.72
CA PRO A 35 25.13 25.46 18.66
C PRO A 35 24.14 26.64 18.60
N ASP A 36 23.48 26.82 17.46
CA ASP A 36 22.42 27.80 17.21
C ASP A 36 21.04 27.34 17.71
N ARG A 37 20.98 26.20 18.41
CA ARG A 37 19.75 25.52 18.88
C ARG A 37 18.86 24.96 17.78
N THR A 38 19.35 24.83 16.55
CA THR A 38 18.62 24.10 15.50
C THR A 38 18.77 22.59 15.68
N LEU A 39 17.75 21.84 15.24
CA LEU A 39 17.73 20.38 15.30
C LEU A 39 18.01 19.81 13.91
N THR A 40 19.01 18.95 13.81
CA THR A 40 19.28 18.17 12.58
C THR A 40 19.01 16.69 12.83
N LEU A 41 18.29 16.04 11.91
CA LEU A 41 18.03 14.60 11.98
C LEU A 41 19.29 13.84 11.61
N ARG A 42 19.64 12.82 12.41
CA ARG A 42 20.70 11.88 12.08
C ARG A 42 20.15 10.73 11.23
N GLN A 43 21.03 10.01 10.55
CA GLN A 43 20.66 8.87 9.71
C GLN A 43 19.76 7.85 10.44
N LYS A 44 20.06 7.55 11.70
CA LYS A 44 19.25 6.65 12.54
C LYS A 44 17.78 7.06 12.67
N ALA A 45 17.47 8.36 12.65
CA ALA A 45 16.09 8.84 12.65
C ALA A 45 15.47 8.75 11.26
N LEU A 46 16.22 9.07 10.20
CA LEU A 46 15.78 8.89 8.82
C LEU A 46 15.45 7.41 8.53
N ASP A 47 16.25 6.49 9.04
CA ASP A 47 16.06 5.04 8.90
C ASP A 47 14.75 4.55 9.56
N LEU A 48 14.30 5.21 10.63
CA LEU A 48 13.00 4.89 11.25
C LEU A 48 11.83 5.29 10.33
N PHE A 49 11.94 6.44 9.67
CA PHE A 49 10.91 6.92 8.75
C PHE A 49 10.85 6.06 7.48
N THR A 50 12.00 5.62 6.95
CA THR A 50 12.05 4.72 5.79
C THR A 50 11.48 3.34 6.10
N VAL A 51 11.81 2.77 7.27
CA VAL A 51 11.25 1.48 7.71
C VAL A 51 9.73 1.58 7.89
N ARG A 52 9.23 2.65 8.51
CA ARG A 52 7.79 2.88 8.68
C ARG A 52 7.06 2.96 7.33
N GLY A 53 7.62 3.69 6.36
CA GLY A 53 7.09 3.73 5.00
C GLY A 53 7.01 2.33 4.35
N CYS A 54 8.04 1.49 4.52
CA CYS A 54 8.03 0.14 3.97
C CYS A 54 7.01 -0.79 4.65
N GLU A 55 6.77 -0.61 5.96
CA GLU A 55 5.72 -1.35 6.67
C GLU A 55 4.31 -0.95 6.19
N ASP A 56 4.11 0.34 5.94
CA ASP A 56 2.85 0.85 5.38
C ASP A 56 2.61 0.30 3.96
N CYS A 57 3.65 0.25 3.12
CA CYS A 57 3.59 -0.40 1.80
C CYS A 57 3.20 -1.88 1.89
N TRP A 58 3.75 -2.61 2.88
CA TRP A 58 3.35 -4.01 3.11
C TRP A 58 1.87 -4.12 3.50
N ASN A 59 1.39 -3.26 4.38
CA ASN A 59 -0.01 -3.28 4.81
C ASN A 59 -0.96 -2.99 3.63
N GLN A 60 -0.60 -2.03 2.76
CA GLN A 60 -1.35 -1.74 1.54
C GLN A 60 -1.42 -2.95 0.62
N PHE A 61 -0.29 -3.61 0.39
CA PHE A 61 -0.24 -4.82 -0.42
C PHE A 61 -1.09 -5.96 0.14
N VAL A 62 -1.00 -6.23 1.44
CA VAL A 62 -1.80 -7.28 2.10
C VAL A 62 -3.29 -7.01 1.95
N VAL A 63 -3.73 -5.77 2.16
CA VAL A 63 -5.13 -5.38 2.01
C VAL A 63 -5.60 -5.52 0.55
N ALA A 64 -4.76 -5.15 -0.41
CA ALA A 64 -5.11 -5.21 -1.82
C ALA A 64 -5.12 -6.65 -2.38
N TYR A 65 -4.31 -7.55 -1.83
CA TYR A 65 -4.18 -8.93 -2.31
C TYR A 65 -5.43 -9.77 -2.00
N PRO A 66 -5.95 -10.59 -2.94
CA PRO A 66 -7.15 -11.37 -2.69
C PRO A 66 -6.99 -12.37 -1.53
N ILE A 67 -7.97 -12.42 -0.62
CA ILE A 67 -7.94 -13.28 0.57
C ILE A 67 -8.11 -14.76 0.19
N LYS A 68 -9.04 -15.04 -0.72
CA LYS A 68 -9.40 -16.38 -1.16
C LYS A 68 -9.69 -16.42 -2.66
N ASP A 69 -9.41 -17.55 -3.28
CA ASP A 69 -9.78 -17.89 -4.66
C ASP A 69 -10.54 -19.20 -4.66
N GLN A 70 -11.83 -19.16 -5.05
CA GLN A 70 -12.74 -20.32 -5.05
C GLN A 70 -12.68 -21.17 -3.77
N GLY A 71 -12.64 -20.52 -2.61
CA GLY A 71 -12.57 -21.17 -1.30
C GLY A 71 -11.17 -21.57 -0.83
N ARG A 72 -10.14 -21.46 -1.68
CA ARG A 72 -8.74 -21.64 -1.28
C ARG A 72 -8.19 -20.34 -0.65
N PRO A 73 -7.67 -20.36 0.59
CA PRO A 73 -7.01 -19.20 1.16
C PRO A 73 -5.69 -18.92 0.44
N LEU A 74 -5.48 -17.66 0.05
CA LEU A 74 -4.29 -17.22 -0.68
C LEU A 74 -3.30 -16.45 0.18
N HIS A 75 -3.80 -15.82 1.25
CA HIS A 75 -2.98 -15.12 2.23
C HIS A 75 -2.11 -16.13 3.00
N ASN A 76 -0.85 -15.76 3.16
CA ASN A 76 0.12 -16.54 3.91
C ASN A 76 0.97 -15.55 4.69
N ASP A 77 0.45 -15.10 5.84
CA ASP A 77 1.01 -14.02 6.67
C ASP A 77 2.24 -14.44 7.47
N LYS A 78 3.05 -15.34 6.93
CA LYS A 78 4.34 -15.69 7.52
C LYS A 78 5.21 -14.44 7.56
N LYS A 79 5.76 -14.14 8.73
CA LYS A 79 6.73 -13.05 8.98
C LYS A 79 7.84 -12.97 7.92
N ARG A 80 8.24 -14.13 7.36
CA ARG A 80 9.23 -14.23 6.29
C ARG A 80 8.80 -13.52 4.99
N ASN A 81 7.52 -13.53 4.65
CA ASN A 81 7.01 -12.87 3.43
C ASN A 81 7.02 -11.35 3.58
N LYS A 82 6.59 -10.84 4.73
CA LYS A 82 6.70 -9.42 5.09
C LYS A 82 8.15 -8.93 4.96
N LEU A 83 9.10 -9.66 5.55
CA LEU A 83 10.52 -9.28 5.50
C LEU A 83 11.07 -9.27 4.07
N LYS A 84 10.67 -10.23 3.23
CA LYS A 84 11.08 -10.25 1.82
C LYS A 84 10.52 -9.05 1.05
N TYR A 85 9.24 -8.75 1.24
CA TYR A 85 8.59 -7.63 0.57
C TYR A 85 9.22 -6.28 0.97
N ILE A 86 9.43 -6.07 2.27
CA ILE A 86 10.12 -4.88 2.78
C ILE A 86 11.52 -4.79 2.16
N ALA A 87 12.29 -5.88 2.14
CA ALA A 87 13.63 -5.89 1.55
C ALA A 87 13.64 -5.57 0.04
N LEU A 88 12.60 -5.94 -0.70
CA LEU A 88 12.44 -5.59 -2.12
C LEU A 88 12.20 -4.09 -2.28
N ILE A 89 11.25 -3.51 -1.54
CA ILE A 89 10.92 -2.09 -1.64
C ILE A 89 12.06 -1.20 -1.10
N THR A 90 12.77 -1.65 -0.07
CA THR A 90 13.93 -0.90 0.44
C THR A 90 15.03 -0.77 -0.63
N LYS A 91 15.19 -1.78 -1.51
CA LYS A 91 16.13 -1.71 -2.64
C LYS A 91 15.62 -0.84 -3.78
N SER A 92 14.31 -0.87 -4.03
CA SER A 92 13.66 -0.16 -5.14
C SER A 92 12.33 0.43 -4.66
N PRO A 93 12.31 1.70 -4.19
CA PRO A 93 11.12 2.32 -3.61
C PRO A 93 9.93 2.37 -4.58
N ASP A 94 10.20 2.65 -5.85
CA ASP A 94 9.18 2.78 -6.91
C ASP A 94 8.49 1.45 -7.24
N LEU A 95 9.12 0.32 -6.86
CA LEU A 95 8.58 -1.02 -7.11
C LEU A 95 7.25 -1.25 -6.39
N HIS A 96 7.02 -0.59 -5.25
CA HIS A 96 5.75 -0.72 -4.55
C HIS A 96 4.58 -0.27 -5.42
N GLU A 97 4.72 0.90 -6.07
CA GLU A 97 3.68 1.45 -6.93
C GLU A 97 3.44 0.54 -8.15
N THR A 98 4.52 0.02 -8.75
CA THR A 98 4.44 -0.95 -9.85
C THR A 98 3.68 -2.22 -9.44
N ILE A 99 3.99 -2.79 -8.27
CA ILE A 99 3.32 -3.99 -7.76
C ILE A 99 1.83 -3.72 -7.56
N MET A 100 1.46 -2.57 -7.00
CA MET A 100 0.06 -2.22 -6.75
C MET A 100 -0.72 -2.06 -8.07
N LYS A 101 -0.16 -1.36 -9.06
CA LYS A 101 -0.74 -1.23 -10.40
C LYS A 101 -0.91 -2.58 -11.09
N ALA A 102 0.14 -3.41 -11.08
CA ALA A 102 0.10 -4.74 -11.66
C ALA A 102 -0.94 -5.66 -11.00
N LEU A 103 -1.12 -5.54 -9.68
CA LEU A 103 -2.14 -6.30 -8.95
C LEU A 103 -3.55 -5.90 -9.37
N ASP A 104 -3.80 -4.60 -9.57
CA ASP A 104 -5.11 -4.11 -10.03
C ASP A 104 -5.37 -4.50 -11.48
N ASN A 105 -4.35 -4.43 -12.34
CA ASN A 105 -4.41 -4.96 -13.71
C ASN A 105 -4.76 -6.45 -13.75
N GLU A 106 -4.15 -7.27 -12.88
CA GLU A 106 -4.46 -8.70 -12.81
C GLU A 106 -5.92 -8.94 -12.36
N LYS A 107 -6.44 -8.14 -11.43
CA LYS A 107 -7.86 -8.23 -11.03
C LYS A 107 -8.78 -7.88 -12.21
N GLU A 108 -8.45 -6.85 -12.97
CA GLU A 108 -9.22 -6.43 -14.13
C GLU A 108 -9.20 -7.47 -15.25
N ASP A 109 -8.02 -7.99 -15.62
CA ASP A 109 -7.86 -9.05 -16.62
C ASP A 109 -8.74 -10.25 -16.26
N ARG A 110 -8.68 -10.71 -15.01
CA ARG A 110 -9.47 -11.85 -14.55
C ARG A 110 -10.97 -11.56 -14.52
N LYS A 111 -11.38 -10.32 -14.22
CA LYS A 111 -12.79 -9.90 -14.27
C LYS A 111 -13.30 -9.93 -15.72
N ARG A 112 -12.51 -9.43 -16.67
CA ARG A 112 -12.81 -9.47 -18.11
C ARG A 112 -12.87 -10.91 -18.62
N ALA A 113 -11.90 -11.75 -18.26
CA ALA A 113 -11.87 -13.16 -18.63
C ALA A 113 -13.10 -13.93 -18.10
N ASN A 114 -13.55 -13.61 -16.89
CA ASN A 114 -14.77 -14.21 -16.34
C ASN A 114 -16.03 -13.81 -17.13
N TRP A 115 -16.07 -12.61 -17.73
CA TRP A 115 -17.16 -12.17 -18.60
C TRP A 115 -17.09 -12.78 -20.00
N SER A 116 -15.89 -12.92 -20.57
CA SER A 116 -15.69 -13.52 -21.90
C SER A 116 -15.67 -15.05 -21.88
N GLY A 117 -15.68 -15.69 -20.71
CA GLY A 117 -15.55 -17.14 -20.57
C GLY A 117 -14.13 -17.65 -20.87
N GLU A 118 -13.13 -16.77 -20.90
CA GLU A 118 -11.74 -17.15 -21.10
C GLU A 118 -11.14 -17.79 -19.85
N PHE A 119 -10.41 -18.88 -20.06
CA PHE A 119 -9.68 -19.52 -18.98
C PHE A 119 -8.49 -18.64 -18.52
N ARG A 120 -8.39 -18.43 -17.20
CA ARG A 120 -7.19 -17.89 -16.55
C ARG A 120 -6.71 -18.84 -15.46
N PRO A 121 -5.38 -19.02 -15.29
CA PRO A 121 -4.82 -19.81 -14.21
C PRO A 121 -5.27 -19.30 -12.83
N ARG A 122 -5.36 -20.18 -11.84
CA ARG A 122 -5.73 -19.80 -10.46
C ARG A 122 -4.79 -18.76 -9.86
N TRP A 123 -5.29 -18.00 -8.88
CA TRP A 123 -4.46 -17.06 -8.15
C TRP A 123 -3.30 -17.78 -7.48
N LYS A 124 -2.11 -17.18 -7.57
CA LYS A 124 -0.94 -17.65 -6.83
C LYS A 124 -1.14 -17.38 -5.34
N MET A 125 -0.50 -18.17 -4.48
CA MET A 125 -0.38 -17.81 -3.07
C MET A 125 0.40 -16.50 -2.96
N MET A 126 0.06 -15.65 -1.98
CA MET A 126 0.77 -14.38 -1.76
C MET A 126 2.30 -14.56 -1.65
N SER A 127 2.74 -15.63 -0.97
CA SER A 127 4.17 -15.97 -0.89
C SER A 127 4.80 -16.28 -2.25
N SER A 128 4.07 -17.00 -3.10
CA SER A 128 4.54 -17.37 -4.44
C SER A 128 4.52 -16.18 -5.38
N TYR A 129 3.54 -15.29 -5.22
CA TYR A 129 3.47 -14.02 -5.94
C TYR A 129 4.71 -13.18 -5.70
N ILE A 130 5.12 -13.03 -4.43
CA ILE A 130 6.32 -12.29 -4.03
C ILE A 130 7.60 -12.97 -4.52
N ASN A 131 7.70 -14.29 -4.34
CA ASN A 131 8.95 -15.01 -4.67
C ASN A 131 9.20 -15.15 -6.18
N GLN A 132 8.15 -15.17 -6.99
CA GLN A 132 8.24 -15.32 -8.43
C GLN A 132 8.11 -14.00 -9.18
N GLU A 133 8.02 -12.88 -8.45
CA GLU A 133 7.85 -11.54 -9.03
C GLU A 133 6.70 -11.52 -10.04
N ALA A 134 5.57 -12.12 -9.67
CA ALA A 134 4.48 -12.39 -10.61
C ALA A 134 3.83 -11.11 -11.17
N TRP A 135 4.03 -9.96 -10.53
CA TRP A 135 3.62 -8.64 -11.02
C TRP A 135 4.27 -8.27 -12.35
N THR A 136 5.47 -8.79 -12.66
CA THR A 136 6.19 -8.53 -13.92
C THR A 136 5.38 -8.93 -15.16
N MET A 137 4.47 -9.91 -15.02
CA MET A 137 3.59 -10.32 -16.12
C MET A 137 2.56 -9.25 -16.47
N TYR A 138 2.22 -8.37 -15.53
CA TYR A 138 1.21 -7.32 -15.66
C TYR A 138 1.83 -5.91 -15.63
N GLU A 139 3.16 -5.83 -15.65
CA GLU A 139 3.92 -4.59 -15.73
C GLU A 139 3.81 -4.03 -17.15
N GLY A 140 3.34 -2.78 -17.28
CA GLY A 140 3.12 -2.14 -18.58
C GLY A 140 1.84 -2.57 -19.31
N MET A 141 0.99 -3.39 -18.69
CA MET A 141 -0.39 -3.54 -19.17
C MET A 141 -1.18 -2.29 -18.78
N GLU A 142 -1.56 -1.46 -19.74
CA GLU A 142 -2.59 -0.46 -19.54
C GLU A 142 -3.91 -1.09 -19.96
N PHE A 143 -4.68 -1.55 -18.99
CA PHE A 143 -6.09 -1.76 -19.23
C PHE A 143 -6.73 -0.39 -19.19
N ASP A 144 -7.15 0.12 -20.36
CA ASP A 144 -8.04 1.27 -20.41
C ASP A 144 -9.21 0.96 -19.48
N ILE A 145 -9.29 1.68 -18.36
CA ILE A 145 -10.49 1.73 -17.53
C ILE A 145 -11.55 2.25 -18.50
N PRO A 146 -12.58 1.45 -18.86
CA PRO A 146 -13.62 1.96 -19.74
C PRO A 146 -14.34 3.05 -18.97
N THR A 147 -13.95 4.29 -19.22
CA THR A 147 -14.64 5.48 -18.78
C THR A 147 -15.85 5.63 -19.70
N SER A 148 -16.80 4.71 -19.62
CA SER A 148 -18.10 4.90 -20.25
C SER A 148 -19.17 4.17 -19.44
N THR A 149 -19.95 4.97 -18.73
CA THR A 149 -21.40 4.80 -18.61
C THR A 149 -22.00 4.32 -19.92
N ASN A 150 -22.03 3.01 -20.13
CA ASN A 150 -22.94 2.35 -21.05
C ASN A 150 -23.63 1.25 -20.24
N GLN A 151 -24.65 1.66 -19.50
CA GLN A 151 -25.69 0.72 -19.09
C GLN A 151 -26.25 0.11 -20.38
N PRO A 152 -26.36 -1.21 -20.51
CA PRO A 152 -27.11 -1.80 -21.60
C PRO A 152 -28.58 -1.38 -21.44
N ASN A 153 -29.07 -0.54 -22.34
CA ASN A 153 -30.47 -0.15 -22.42
C ASN A 153 -31.26 -1.35 -22.98
N TYR A 154 -31.64 -2.27 -22.10
CA TYR A 154 -32.57 -3.35 -22.44
C TYR A 154 -33.98 -2.73 -22.54
N GLY A 155 -34.35 -2.25 -23.73
CA GLY A 155 -35.67 -1.62 -23.89
C GLY A 155 -36.15 -1.20 -25.29
N GLU A 156 -35.39 -1.38 -26.38
CA GLU A 156 -35.81 -0.88 -27.70
C GLU A 156 -36.11 -1.96 -28.77
N ASP A 157 -36.11 -3.25 -28.43
CA ASP A 157 -36.50 -4.33 -29.36
C ASP A 157 -37.99 -4.73 -29.26
N LEU A 158 -38.86 -3.86 -28.71
CA LEU A 158 -40.31 -4.06 -28.70
C LEU A 158 -41.05 -2.79 -29.13
N ILE A 159 -40.90 -2.41 -30.41
CA ILE A 159 -41.87 -1.57 -31.13
C ILE A 159 -42.14 -2.20 -32.49
#